data_AF-A0A414HI05-F1
#
_entry.id   AF-A0A414HI05-F1
#
_cell.length_a   1.000
_cell.length_b   1.000
_cell.length_c   1.000
_cell.angle_alpha   90.00
_cell.angle_beta   90.00
_cell.angle_gamma   90.00
#
_symmetry.space_group_name_H-M   'P 1'
#
loop_
_entity.id
_entity.type
_entity.pdbx_description
1 polymer ?
#
loop_
_entity_poly.entity_id
_entity_poly.type
_entity_poly.pdbx_seq_one_letter_code
_entity_poly.pdbx_strand_id
1 'polypeptide(L)'
;MRIKEVLKENGCTQQMLADKMNVSLSAVKQMVSAESLTTSTLEKIATALNVPMWQLFASPEEVQPKSGTASLTCPHCGKSITLKAE
;
A
#
# COMPACT_ATOMS: atom_id res chain seq x y z
N MET A 1 7.29 4.48 -5.08
CA MET A 1 6.53 3.85 -3.97
C MET A 1 5.76 4.93 -3.22
N ARG A 2 4.63 4.61 -2.59
CA ARG A 2 3.74 5.55 -1.88
C ARG A 2 3.98 5.58 -0.37
N ILE A 3 5.14 5.10 0.11
CA ILE A 3 5.47 5.00 1.54
C ILE A 3 5.29 6.35 2.27
N LYS A 4 5.65 7.47 1.64
CA LYS A 4 5.50 8.81 2.21
C LYS A 4 4.03 9.21 2.40
N GLU A 5 3.15 8.77 1.51
CA GLU A 5 1.69 9.01 1.62
C GLU A 5 1.09 8.10 2.69
N VAL A 6 1.41 6.80 2.65
CA VAL A 6 0.94 5.82 3.64
C VAL A 6 1.29 6.24 5.06
N LEU A 7 2.49 6.82 5.26
CA LEU A 7 2.89 7.39 6.55
C LEU A 7 1.97 8.53 7.00
N LYS A 8 1.63 9.45 6.09
CA LYS A 8 0.71 10.56 6.38
C LYS A 8 -0.71 10.07 6.64
N GLU A 9 -1.21 9.14 5.83
CA GLU A 9 -2.55 8.55 5.96
C GLU A 9 -2.71 7.81 7.30
N ASN A 10 -1.66 7.10 7.74
CA ASN A 10 -1.66 6.42 9.03
C ASN A 10 -1.36 7.34 10.22
N GLY A 11 -1.16 8.65 10.02
CA GLY A 11 -0.76 9.58 11.06
C GLY A 11 0.58 9.22 11.73
N CYS A 12 1.43 8.45 11.04
CA CYS A 12 2.69 7.95 11.56
C CYS A 12 3.85 8.82 11.06
N THR A 13 4.67 9.31 11.98
CA THR A 13 5.85 10.10 11.60
C THR A 13 7.01 9.20 11.21
N GLN A 14 7.97 9.73 10.44
CA GLN A 14 9.21 9.01 10.11
C GLN A 14 9.99 8.60 11.38
N GLN A 15 9.88 9.41 12.43
CA GLN A 15 10.50 9.13 13.72
C GLN A 15 9.83 7.94 14.40
N MET A 16 8.49 7.94 14.51
CA MET A 16 7.74 6.82 15.05
C MET A 16 7.97 5.51 14.28
N LEU A 17 8.09 5.59 12.95
CA LEU A 17 8.44 4.44 12.12
C LEU A 17 9.86 3.93 12.45
N ALA A 18 10.81 4.84 12.67
CA ALA A 18 12.18 4.50 13.08
C ALA A 18 12.20 3.82 14.46
N ASP A 19 11.45 4.36 15.42
CA ASP A 19 11.28 3.81 16.76
C ASP A 19 10.67 2.40 16.72
N LYS A 20 9.59 2.22 15.93
CA LYS A 20 8.94 0.91 15.75
C LYS A 20 9.82 -0.12 15.06
N MET A 21 10.59 0.28 14.06
CA MET A 21 11.51 -0.60 13.35
C MET A 21 12.85 -0.80 14.07
N ASN A 22 13.08 -0.10 15.19
CA ASN A 22 14.34 -0.07 15.92
C ASN A 22 15.54 0.28 15.00
N VAL A 23 15.34 1.24 14.11
CA VAL A 23 16.37 1.73 13.18
C VAL A 23 16.57 3.23 13.34
N SER A 24 17.67 3.76 12.80
CA SER A 24 17.91 5.20 12.82
C SER A 24 16.97 5.97 11.90
N LEU A 25 16.61 7.20 12.28
CA LEU A 25 15.81 8.11 11.44
C LEU A 25 16.42 8.33 10.04
N SER A 26 17.75 8.37 9.95
CA SER A 26 18.46 8.47 8.66
C SER A 26 18.13 7.29 7.74
N ALA A 27 18.10 6.07 8.29
CA ALA A 27 17.74 4.88 7.54
C ALA A 27 16.29 4.97 7.04
N VAL A 28 15.34 5.41 7.88
CA VAL A 28 13.94 5.59 7.44
C VAL A 28 13.83 6.66 6.36
N LYS A 29 14.55 7.77 6.47
CA LYS A 29 14.58 8.80 5.42
C LYS A 29 15.09 8.24 4.09
N GLN A 30 16.18 7.47 4.13
CA GLN A 30 16.69 6.78 2.95
C GLN A 30 15.64 5.81 2.39
N MET A 31 14.96 5.04 3.24
CA MET A 31 13.90 4.12 2.81
C MET A 31 12.73 4.82 2.14
N VAL A 32 12.23 5.91 2.74
CA VAL A 32 11.07 6.65 2.21
C VAL A 32 11.41 7.38 0.90
N SER A 33 12.67 7.77 0.71
CA SER A 33 13.14 8.42 -0.52
C SER A 33 13.72 7.45 -1.55
N ALA A 34 13.93 6.19 -1.20
CA ALA A 34 14.50 5.20 -2.09
C ALA A 34 13.51 4.83 -3.20
N GLU A 35 14.05 4.66 -4.40
CA GLU A 35 13.27 4.22 -5.56
C GLU A 35 13.00 2.71 -5.53
N SER A 36 13.90 1.95 -4.90
CA SER A 36 13.76 0.51 -4.66
C SER A 36 14.34 0.13 -3.29
N LEU A 37 13.69 -0.84 -2.64
CA LEU A 37 14.09 -1.40 -1.35
C LEU A 37 14.08 -2.91 -1.40
N THR A 38 14.84 -3.52 -0.50
CA THR A 38 14.77 -4.98 -0.32
C THR A 38 13.41 -5.38 0.23
N THR A 39 12.94 -6.57 -0.17
CA THR A 39 11.67 -7.15 0.30
C THR A 39 11.60 -7.19 1.83
N SER A 40 12.68 -7.59 2.50
CA SER A 40 12.76 -7.60 3.97
C SER A 40 12.51 -6.21 4.60
N THR A 41 12.98 -5.14 3.94
CA THR A 41 12.75 -3.77 4.43
C THR A 41 11.30 -3.34 4.24
N LEU A 42 10.72 -3.66 3.08
CA LEU A 42 9.31 -3.41 2.79
C LEU A 42 8.39 -4.13 3.79
N GLU A 43 8.68 -5.39 4.09
CA GLU A 43 7.93 -6.18 5.08
C GLU A 43 8.02 -5.57 6.48
N LYS A 44 9.19 -5.10 6.91
CA LYS A 44 9.35 -4.41 8.20
C LYS A 44 8.54 -3.12 8.26
N ILE A 45 8.56 -2.33 7.19
CA ILE A 45 7.78 -1.08 7.11
C ILE A 45 6.28 -1.39 7.17
N ALA A 46 5.82 -2.35 6.37
CA ALA A 46 4.44 -2.81 6.34
C ALA A 46 4.00 -3.30 7.73
N THR A 47 4.81 -4.11 8.39
CA THR A 47 4.56 -4.64 9.73
C THR A 47 4.50 -3.52 10.78
N ALA A 48 5.44 -2.58 10.75
CA ALA A 48 5.49 -1.45 11.70
C ALA A 48 4.29 -0.50 11.53
N LEU A 49 3.84 -0.30 10.30
CA LEU A 49 2.64 0.48 9.97
C LEU A 49 1.35 -0.33 10.13
N ASN A 50 1.45 -1.65 10.37
CA ASN A 50 0.33 -2.58 10.42
C ASN A 50 -0.55 -2.54 9.16
N VAL A 51 0.09 -2.34 8.01
CA VAL A 51 -0.56 -2.33 6.68
C VAL A 51 -0.02 -3.48 5.84
N PRO A 52 -0.78 -4.00 4.87
CA PRO A 52 -0.27 -4.97 3.94
C PRO A 52 0.78 -4.37 2.99
N MET A 53 1.72 -5.21 2.51
CA MET A 53 2.84 -4.77 1.67
C MET A 53 2.41 -4.03 0.39
N TRP A 54 1.30 -4.42 -0.22
CA TRP A 54 0.79 -3.80 -1.45
C TRP A 54 0.38 -2.35 -1.23
N GLN A 55 0.00 -1.98 -0.01
CA GLN A 55 -0.44 -0.62 0.32
C GLN A 55 0.72 0.38 0.22
N LEU A 56 1.98 -0.09 0.32
CA LEU A 56 3.17 0.72 0.07
C LEU A 56 3.31 1.14 -1.40
N PHE A 57 2.56 0.51 -2.31
CA PHE A 57 2.60 0.76 -3.74
C PHE A 57 1.31 1.38 -4.28
N ALA A 58 0.14 1.02 -3.72
CA ALA A 58 -1.17 1.49 -4.17
C ALA A 58 -2.09 1.81 -2.97
N SER A 59 -2.99 2.78 -3.13
CA SER A 59 -3.99 3.06 -2.08
C SER A 59 -5.05 1.95 -2.05
N PRO A 60 -5.65 1.67 -0.88
CA PRO A 60 -6.78 0.76 -0.78
C PRO A 60 -7.91 1.09 -1.75
N GLU A 61 -8.15 2.38 -2.00
CA GLU A 61 -9.18 2.88 -2.91
C GLU A 61 -8.87 2.61 -4.40
N GLU A 62 -7.60 2.44 -4.75
CA GLU A 62 -7.14 2.13 -6.10
C GLU A 62 -7.18 0.61 -6.37
N VAL A 63 -6.94 -0.18 -5.32
CA VAL A 63 -6.93 -1.66 -5.36
C VAL A 63 -8.32 -2.23 -5.13
N GLN A 64 -9.15 -1.57 -4.32
CA GLN A 64 -10.54 -1.95 -4.16
C GLN A 64 -11.29 -1.64 -5.46
N PRO A 65 -11.96 -2.64 -6.06
CA PRO A 65 -12.94 -2.33 -7.09
C PRO A 65 -13.98 -1.42 -6.45
N LYS A 66 -14.17 -0.23 -7.01
CA LYS A 66 -15.22 0.72 -6.60
C LYS A 66 -16.52 -0.05 -6.40
N SER A 67 -16.89 -0.23 -5.13
CA SER A 67 -18.15 -0.77 -4.64
C SER A 67 -18.72 -1.93 -5.44
N GLY A 68 -18.40 -3.17 -5.07
CA GLY A 68 -19.26 -4.33 -5.34
C GLY A 68 -19.62 -4.57 -6.81
N THR A 69 -18.72 -4.24 -7.74
CA THR A 69 -18.91 -4.51 -9.17
C THR A 69 -17.67 -5.19 -9.72
N ALA A 70 -17.67 -6.52 -9.66
CA ALA A 70 -16.76 -7.29 -10.51
C ALA A 70 -17.25 -7.09 -11.95
N SER A 71 -16.65 -6.13 -12.67
CA SER A 71 -16.96 -5.89 -14.08
C SER A 71 -16.32 -7.01 -14.91
N LEU A 72 -17.06 -8.11 -15.07
CA LEU A 72 -16.63 -9.22 -15.91
C LEU A 72 -16.96 -8.87 -17.36
N THR A 73 -15.96 -8.63 -18.19
CA THR A 73 -16.20 -8.40 -19.63
C THR A 73 -16.34 -9.74 -20.33
N CYS A 74 -17.49 -9.99 -20.95
CA CYS A 74 -17.72 -11.25 -21.67
C CYS A 74 -16.78 -11.35 -22.90
N PRO A 75 -15.91 -12.37 -23.01
CA PRO A 75 -14.98 -12.50 -24.13
C PRO A 75 -15.65 -12.82 -25.48
N HIS A 76 -16.93 -13.19 -25.47
CA HIS A 76 -17.68 -13.51 -26.70
C HIS A 76 -18.43 -12.30 -27.30
N CYS A 77 -18.79 -11.30 -26.49
CA CYS A 77 -19.60 -10.17 -26.97
C CYS A 77 -19.16 -8.79 -26.44
N GLY A 78 -18.10 -8.72 -25.63
CA GLY A 78 -17.52 -7.46 -25.12
C GLY A 78 -18.40 -6.71 -24.11
N LYS A 79 -19.49 -7.32 -23.65
CA LYS A 79 -20.43 -6.67 -22.72
C LYS A 79 -19.93 -6.76 -21.28
N SER A 80 -19.92 -5.63 -20.59
CA SER A 80 -19.56 -5.53 -19.16
C SER A 80 -20.68 -6.10 -18.30
N ILE A 81 -20.36 -7.11 -17.51
CA ILE A 81 -21.29 -7.76 -16.58
C ILE A 81 -21.02 -7.18 -15.19
N THR A 82 -22.00 -6.48 -14.64
CA THR A 82 -21.93 -5.90 -13.31
C THR A 82 -22.55 -6.86 -12.30
N LEU A 83 -21.72 -7.60 -11.56
CA LEU A 83 -22.18 -8.45 -10.46
C LEU A 83 -22.31 -7.63 -9.18
N LYS A 84 -23.54 -7.39 -8.70
CA LYS A 84 -23.79 -6.90 -7.33
C LYS A 84 -23.80 -8.10 -6.39
N ALA A 85 -22.92 -8.10 -5.38
CA ALA A 85 -23.01 -9.02 -4.26
C ALA A 85 -23.95 -8.41 -3.21
N GLU A 86 -24.99 -9.15 -2.83
CA GLU A 86 -25.95 -8.81 -1.77
C GLU A 86 -25.51 -9.39 -0.43
#